data_AF-D8RZT5-F1
#
_entry.id   AF-D8RZT5-F1
#
_cell.length_a   1.000
_cell.length_b   1.000
_cell.length_c   1.000
_cell.angle_alpha   90.00
_cell.angle_beta   90.00
_cell.angle_gamma   90.00
#
_symmetry.space_group_name_H-M   'P 1'
#
loop_
_entity.id
_entity.type
_entity.pdbx_description
1 polymer ?
#
loop_
_entity_poly.entity_id
_entity_poly.type
_entity_poly.pdbx_seq_one_letter_code
_entity_poly.pdbx_strand_id
1 'polypeptide(L)'
;MEELYRDILSFGCLRVFRHFTTYLRGREELLITIRSEESIRRRKGAVVEEIFAWRIAPLNRLCLQQVKSNETLFLLGAYGRYAWPYIWLRSDTEGCNHEFNKDRPVDLQTLRDWKIKGTKVWDIVEELISLKAPGVVNPFEVDFAALNKLQPLERATMAGATAAFLQKLLLEREQDYTQHVMDDLKRLLVCHFQHMATLLPGT
;
A
#
# COMPACT_ATOMS: atom_id res chain seq x y z
N MET A 1 -17.60 -6.51 -8.01
CA MET A 1 -16.52 -7.48 -7.73
C MET A 1 -15.40 -7.38 -8.76
N GLU A 2 -15.70 -7.38 -10.07
CA GLU A 2 -14.66 -7.20 -11.11
C GLU A 2 -13.80 -5.94 -10.94
N GLU A 3 -14.42 -4.82 -10.59
CA GLU A 3 -13.68 -3.58 -10.29
C GLU A 3 -12.71 -3.75 -9.11
N LEU A 4 -13.17 -4.38 -8.02
CA LEU A 4 -12.35 -4.66 -6.85
C LEU A 4 -11.14 -5.55 -7.21
N TYR A 5 -11.31 -6.56 -8.07
CA TYR A 5 -10.18 -7.37 -8.53
C TYR A 5 -9.17 -6.54 -9.32
N ARG A 6 -9.63 -5.65 -10.21
CA ARG A 6 -8.75 -4.73 -10.94
C ARG A 6 -8.03 -3.77 -10.01
N ASP A 7 -8.71 -3.27 -9.00
CA ASP A 7 -8.12 -2.37 -8.00
C ASP A 7 -7.09 -3.12 -7.16
N ILE A 8 -7.38 -4.33 -6.69
CA ILE A 8 -6.42 -5.19 -5.96
C ILE A 8 -5.17 -5.46 -6.80
N LEU A 9 -5.32 -5.79 -8.09
CA LEU A 9 -4.20 -6.07 -8.97
C LEU A 9 -3.35 -4.81 -9.26
N SER A 10 -4.00 -3.70 -9.60
CA SER A 10 -3.30 -2.46 -9.97
C SER A 10 -2.64 -1.79 -8.76
N PHE A 11 -3.37 -1.66 -7.66
CA PHE A 11 -2.86 -1.05 -6.43
C PHE A 11 -1.91 -1.97 -5.67
N GLY A 12 -2.19 -3.28 -5.63
CA GLY A 12 -1.42 -4.25 -4.86
C GLY A 12 0.02 -4.46 -5.35
N CYS A 13 0.32 -4.07 -6.59
CA CYS A 13 1.68 -4.12 -7.17
C CYS A 13 2.56 -2.92 -6.80
N LEU A 14 1.98 -1.87 -6.21
CA LEU A 14 2.69 -0.65 -5.85
C LEU A 14 3.44 -0.82 -4.53
N ARG A 15 4.72 -0.44 -4.48
CA ARG A 15 5.60 -0.76 -3.33
C ARG A 15 6.39 0.42 -2.77
N VAL A 16 6.10 1.63 -3.23
CA VAL A 16 6.92 2.83 -2.95
C VAL A 16 6.19 3.86 -2.09
N PHE A 17 5.28 3.42 -1.22
CA PHE A 17 4.58 4.29 -0.28
C PHE A 17 5.27 4.34 1.08
N ARG A 18 5.21 5.49 1.74
CA ARG A 18 5.85 5.75 3.03
C ARG A 18 5.10 5.19 4.23
N HIS A 19 3.78 5.11 4.16
CA HIS A 19 2.95 4.74 5.32
C HIS A 19 2.50 3.28 5.30
N PHE A 20 2.51 2.64 4.14
CA PHE A 20 2.07 1.27 4.00
C PHE A 20 2.84 0.50 2.94
N THR A 21 2.65 -0.81 2.92
CA THR A 21 3.02 -1.68 1.80
C THR A 21 1.90 -2.65 1.50
N THR A 22 1.77 -3.02 0.24
CA THR A 22 0.87 -4.07 -0.20
C THR A 22 1.64 -5.29 -0.70
N TYR A 23 1.04 -6.46 -0.53
CA TYR A 23 1.51 -7.70 -1.13
C TYR A 23 0.32 -8.50 -1.64
N LEU A 24 0.32 -8.78 -2.93
CA LEU A 24 -0.70 -9.61 -3.57
C LEU A 24 -0.45 -11.09 -3.21
N ARG A 25 -1.31 -11.66 -2.36
CA ARG A 25 -1.22 -13.08 -1.95
C ARG A 25 -1.89 -14.01 -2.95
N GLY A 26 -2.93 -13.53 -3.62
CA GLY A 26 -3.65 -14.25 -4.67
C GLY A 26 -4.58 -13.32 -5.43
N ARG A 27 -5.38 -13.87 -6.36
CA ARG A 27 -6.32 -13.08 -7.17
C ARG A 27 -7.36 -12.32 -6.35
N GLU A 28 -7.71 -12.86 -5.17
CA GLU A 28 -8.74 -12.32 -4.29
C GLU A 28 -8.19 -11.88 -2.93
N GLU A 29 -6.88 -11.94 -2.71
CA GLU A 29 -6.27 -11.70 -1.40
C GLU A 29 -5.13 -10.69 -1.49
N LEU A 30 -5.24 -9.63 -0.70
CA LEU A 30 -4.24 -8.57 -0.58
C LEU A 30 -3.81 -8.43 0.88
N LEU A 31 -2.52 -8.57 1.15
CA LEU A 31 -1.93 -8.20 2.43
C LEU A 31 -1.62 -6.70 2.42
N ILE A 32 -2.00 -6.02 3.49
CA ILE A 32 -1.78 -4.58 3.69
C ILE A 32 -1.05 -4.42 5.02
N THR A 33 0.17 -3.90 4.97
CA THR A 33 0.95 -3.59 6.16
C THR A 33 0.93 -2.09 6.36
N ILE A 34 0.40 -1.62 7.49
CA ILE A 34 0.41 -0.21 7.89
C ILE A 34 1.55 0.02 8.88
N ARG A 35 2.31 1.08 8.70
CA ARG A 35 3.40 1.46 9.60
C ARG A 35 2.86 2.36 10.70
N SER A 36 3.23 2.09 11.94
CA SER A 36 2.85 2.95 13.07
C SER A 36 3.41 4.35 12.89
N GLU A 37 2.76 5.34 13.51
CA GLU A 37 3.23 6.72 13.50
C GLU A 37 4.68 6.84 14.00
N GLU A 38 5.04 6.07 15.03
CA GLU A 38 6.39 6.04 15.59
C GLU A 38 7.43 5.55 14.56
N SER A 39 7.06 4.57 13.75
CA SER A 39 7.89 4.04 12.66
C SER A 39 8.09 5.05 11.54
N ILE A 40 7.02 5.77 11.19
CA ILE A 40 7.05 6.81 10.16
C ILE A 40 7.99 7.95 10.60
N ARG A 41 7.94 8.35 11.87
CA ARG A 41 8.83 9.38 12.45
C ARG A 41 10.30 8.93 12.44
N ARG A 42 10.60 7.70 12.88
CA ARG A 42 11.98 7.16 12.89
C ARG A 42 12.60 7.05 11.49
N ARG A 43 11.81 6.74 10.46
CA ARG A 43 12.31 6.59 9.08
C ARG A 43 12.79 7.88 8.42
N LYS A 44 12.67 9.06 9.04
CA LYS A 44 13.26 10.30 8.50
C LYS A 44 14.79 10.25 8.31
N GLY A 45 15.49 9.16 8.64
CA GLY A 45 16.94 9.00 8.36
C GLY A 45 17.48 7.57 8.23
N ALA A 46 16.66 6.53 8.03
CA ALA A 46 17.15 5.14 8.01
C ALA A 46 17.14 4.49 6.61
N VAL A 47 18.28 3.92 6.23
CA VAL A 47 18.53 3.15 5.00
C VAL A 47 17.69 1.87 5.00
N VAL A 48 17.19 1.44 3.83
CA VAL A 48 16.19 0.37 3.69
C VAL A 48 16.82 -0.77 2.92
N GLU A 49 17.18 -1.83 3.63
CA GLU A 49 17.83 -3.04 3.10
C GLU A 49 16.81 -4.18 2.85
N GLU A 50 15.57 -4.05 3.33
CA GLU A 50 14.64 -5.19 3.48
C GLU A 50 13.57 -5.36 2.40
N ILE A 51 13.47 -4.47 1.39
CA ILE A 51 12.47 -4.62 0.32
C ILE A 51 12.80 -5.82 -0.60
N PHE A 52 14.02 -6.35 -0.54
CA PHE A 52 14.46 -7.50 -1.34
C PHE A 52 14.10 -8.86 -0.74
N ALA A 53 13.87 -8.98 0.57
CA ALA A 53 13.56 -10.26 1.23
C ALA A 53 12.20 -10.85 0.80
N TRP A 54 11.31 -10.02 0.24
CA TRP A 54 9.97 -10.42 -0.23
C TRP A 54 9.97 -11.14 -1.58
N ARG A 55 11.11 -11.18 -2.31
CA ARG A 55 11.13 -11.70 -3.69
C ARG A 55 11.11 -13.24 -3.80
N ILE A 56 11.52 -13.99 -2.77
CA ILE A 56 11.56 -15.47 -2.84
C ILE A 56 11.31 -16.09 -1.44
N ALA A 57 10.16 -15.84 -0.83
CA ALA A 57 9.71 -16.65 0.32
C ALA A 57 8.60 -17.60 -0.16
N PRO A 58 8.72 -18.93 0.07
CA PRO A 58 7.65 -19.86 -0.26
C PRO A 58 6.36 -19.49 0.49
N LEU A 59 5.21 -19.80 -0.12
CA LEU A 59 3.83 -19.45 0.30
C LEU A 59 3.54 -19.58 1.80
N ASN A 60 4.26 -20.45 2.52
CA ASN A 60 4.07 -20.73 3.94
C ASN A 60 4.87 -19.81 4.90
N ARG A 61 5.85 -19.01 4.42
CA ARG A 61 6.70 -18.17 5.30
C ARG A 61 6.29 -16.70 5.40
N LEU A 62 5.44 -16.20 4.51
CA LEU A 62 4.97 -14.81 4.55
C LEU A 62 3.99 -14.53 5.71
N CYS A 63 3.47 -15.59 6.35
CA CYS A 63 2.60 -15.47 7.52
C CYS A 63 3.37 -15.18 8.82
N LEU A 64 4.71 -15.32 8.83
CA LEU A 64 5.53 -15.28 10.06
C LEU A 64 6.86 -14.52 9.94
N GLN A 65 7.15 -13.85 8.83
CA GLN A 65 8.31 -12.95 8.80
C GLN A 65 7.99 -11.74 9.67
N GLN A 66 8.67 -11.67 10.82
CA GLN A 66 8.55 -10.68 11.89
C GLN A 66 7.99 -9.36 11.37
N VAL A 67 6.69 -9.18 11.55
CA VAL A 67 6.11 -7.85 11.58
C VAL A 67 6.92 -7.12 12.63
N LYS A 68 7.65 -6.08 12.20
CA LYS A 68 8.43 -5.26 13.13
C LYS A 68 7.47 -4.82 14.23
N SER A 69 7.96 -4.55 15.45
CA SER A 69 7.15 -4.16 16.63
C SER A 69 6.30 -2.89 16.47
N ASN A 70 6.15 -2.42 15.24
CA ASN A 70 5.94 -1.08 14.76
C ASN A 70 5.11 -1.06 13.45
N GLU A 71 4.63 -2.22 12.99
CA GLU A 71 3.76 -2.36 11.82
C GLU A 71 2.53 -3.23 12.15
N THR A 72 1.38 -2.94 11.54
CA THR A 72 0.14 -3.72 11.68
C THR A 72 -0.18 -4.39 10.33
N LEU A 73 -0.45 -5.69 10.33
CA LEU A 73 -0.75 -6.46 9.12
C LEU A 73 -2.24 -6.76 9.04
N PHE A 74 -2.84 -6.46 7.89
CA PHE A 74 -4.21 -6.77 7.54
C PHE A 74 -4.26 -7.69 6.32
N LEU A 75 -5.25 -8.56 6.25
CA LEU A 75 -5.59 -9.35 5.07
C LEU A 75 -6.94 -8.85 4.55
N LEU A 76 -6.95 -8.28 3.35
CA LEU A 76 -8.16 -7.99 2.59
C LEU A 76 -8.48 -9.21 1.71
N GLY A 77 -9.67 -9.79 1.89
CA GLY A 77 -10.21 -10.86 1.06
C GLY A 77 -11.44 -10.40 0.29
N ALA A 78 -11.40 -10.58 -1.02
CA ALA A 78 -12.43 -10.20 -1.97
C ALA A 78 -13.07 -11.44 -2.62
N TYR A 79 -13.41 -12.46 -1.83
CA TYR A 79 -13.87 -13.73 -2.39
C TYR A 79 -15.22 -13.59 -3.10
N GLY A 80 -15.29 -14.07 -4.35
CA GLY A 80 -16.51 -13.97 -5.17
C GLY A 80 -17.74 -14.60 -4.50
N ARG A 81 -17.55 -15.63 -3.66
CA ARG A 81 -18.60 -16.31 -2.91
C ARG A 81 -19.41 -15.38 -2.01
N TYR A 82 -18.77 -14.36 -1.42
CA TYR A 82 -19.43 -13.48 -0.45
C TYR A 82 -19.99 -12.20 -1.07
N ALA A 83 -19.61 -11.88 -2.31
CA ALA A 83 -19.98 -10.66 -3.00
C ALA A 83 -19.68 -9.35 -2.22
N TRP A 84 -18.80 -9.41 -1.23
CA TRP A 84 -18.40 -8.29 -0.36
C TRP A 84 -16.95 -8.49 0.13
N PRO A 85 -16.11 -7.45 0.16
CA PRO A 85 -14.77 -7.52 0.75
C PRO A 85 -14.78 -7.62 2.28
N TYR A 86 -13.96 -8.50 2.83
CA TYR A 86 -13.70 -8.57 4.26
C TYR A 86 -12.24 -8.28 4.55
N ILE A 87 -11.97 -7.68 5.70
CA ILE A 87 -10.61 -7.45 6.14
C ILE A 87 -10.39 -8.06 7.51
N TRP A 88 -9.26 -8.71 7.72
CA TRP A 88 -8.89 -9.35 8.99
C TRP A 88 -7.57 -8.79 9.50
N LEU A 89 -7.50 -8.55 10.80
CA LEU A 89 -6.24 -8.26 11.48
C LEU A 89 -5.41 -9.54 11.60
N ARG A 90 -4.15 -9.51 11.16
CA ARG A 90 -3.23 -10.66 11.21
C ARG A 90 -2.13 -10.50 12.25
N SER A 91 -1.68 -9.26 12.48
CA SER A 91 -0.77 -8.92 13.56
C SER A 91 -0.94 -7.46 13.96
N ASP A 92 -0.81 -7.18 15.25
CA ASP A 92 -0.75 -5.82 15.79
C ASP A 92 0.49 -5.65 16.67
N THR A 93 0.94 -4.40 16.74
CA THR A 93 2.14 -3.97 17.50
C THR A 93 1.89 -3.87 18.98
N GLU A 94 0.65 -3.59 19.36
CA GLU A 94 0.25 -3.49 20.74
C GLU A 94 -0.05 -4.90 21.24
N GLY A 95 0.61 -5.28 22.33
CA GLY A 95 0.45 -6.56 23.02
C GLY A 95 -0.95 -6.71 23.59
N CYS A 96 -1.94 -6.88 22.73
CA CYS A 96 -3.32 -6.99 23.12
C CYS A 96 -3.62 -8.45 23.46
N ASN A 97 -3.75 -8.65 24.78
CA ASN A 97 -4.41 -9.71 25.53
C ASN A 97 -5.14 -10.81 24.74
N HIS A 98 -5.04 -12.03 25.27
CA HIS A 98 -5.55 -13.35 24.89
C HIS A 98 -6.99 -13.52 24.30
N GLU A 99 -7.63 -12.52 23.67
CA GLU A 99 -8.97 -12.64 23.06
C GLU A 99 -9.09 -12.07 21.63
N PHE A 100 -7.98 -11.79 20.93
CA PHE A 100 -8.06 -11.40 19.52
C PHE A 100 -8.40 -12.61 18.64
N ASN A 101 -9.69 -12.75 18.31
CA ASN A 101 -10.14 -13.71 17.34
C ASN A 101 -9.70 -13.26 15.93
N LYS A 102 -8.62 -13.87 15.42
CA LYS A 102 -8.08 -13.65 14.07
C LYS A 102 -9.10 -13.88 12.95
N ASP A 103 -10.20 -14.57 13.24
CA ASP A 103 -11.24 -14.89 12.27
C ASP A 103 -12.36 -13.84 12.26
N ARG A 104 -12.39 -12.91 13.22
CA ARG A 104 -13.33 -11.80 13.21
C ARG A 104 -12.86 -10.71 12.24
N PRO A 105 -13.68 -10.33 11.24
CA PRO A 105 -13.33 -9.24 10.35
C PRO A 105 -13.34 -7.90 11.11
N VAL A 106 -12.46 -6.98 10.70
CA VAL A 106 -12.44 -5.60 11.18
C VAL A 106 -13.61 -4.86 10.56
N ASP A 107 -14.25 -4.04 11.38
CA ASP A 107 -15.38 -3.21 10.98
C ASP A 107 -14.86 -1.83 10.57
N LEU A 108 -15.02 -1.49 9.30
CA LEU A 108 -14.54 -0.26 8.68
C LEU A 108 -15.71 0.46 8.02
N GLN A 109 -15.74 1.78 8.09
CA GLN A 109 -16.78 2.59 7.46
C GLN A 109 -16.75 2.44 5.94
N THR A 110 -15.57 2.39 5.34
CA THR A 110 -15.39 2.15 3.89
C THR A 110 -15.98 0.81 3.46
N LEU A 111 -15.88 -0.22 4.31
CA LEU A 111 -16.48 -1.52 4.06
C LEU A 111 -18.00 -1.51 4.22
N ARG A 112 -18.58 -0.72 5.13
CA ARG A 112 -20.05 -0.60 5.27
C ARG A 112 -20.69 0.12 4.08
N ASP A 113 -20.03 1.17 3.60
CA ASP A 113 -20.52 2.00 2.50
C ASP A 113 -20.19 1.44 1.10
N TRP A 114 -19.54 0.27 1.04
CA TRP A 114 -19.00 -0.34 -0.17
C TRP A 114 -19.96 -0.36 -1.36
N LYS A 115 -21.20 -0.85 -1.15
CA LYS A 115 -22.20 -0.98 -2.21
C LYS A 115 -22.80 0.35 -2.66
N ILE A 116 -22.67 1.40 -1.85
CA ILE A 116 -23.39 2.66 -2.02
C ILE A 116 -22.48 3.70 -2.68
N LYS A 117 -21.20 3.76 -2.27
CA LYS A 117 -20.27 4.84 -2.68
C LYS A 117 -19.28 4.46 -3.76
N GLY A 118 -19.30 3.22 -4.26
CA GLY A 118 -18.30 2.76 -5.25
C GLY A 118 -16.89 2.73 -4.68
N THR A 119 -16.78 2.39 -3.38
CA THR A 119 -15.53 2.37 -2.61
C THR A 119 -14.45 1.53 -3.30
N LYS A 120 -13.21 1.98 -3.18
CA LYS A 120 -12.03 1.42 -3.80
C LYS A 120 -11.09 0.85 -2.75
N VAL A 121 -10.12 0.05 -3.20
CA VAL A 121 -9.12 -0.58 -2.30
C VAL A 121 -8.31 0.46 -1.54
N TRP A 122 -7.95 1.56 -2.20
CA TRP A 122 -7.18 2.64 -1.58
C TRP A 122 -7.99 3.43 -0.55
N ASP A 123 -9.32 3.50 -0.64
CA ASP A 123 -10.16 4.10 0.41
C ASP A 123 -10.06 3.29 1.71
N ILE A 124 -10.08 1.96 1.61
CA ILE A 124 -9.88 1.06 2.75
C ILE A 124 -8.50 1.30 3.37
N VAL A 125 -7.47 1.43 2.54
CA VAL A 125 -6.09 1.66 3.00
C VAL A 125 -5.95 3.01 3.69
N GLU A 126 -6.58 4.06 3.16
CA GLU A 126 -6.63 5.38 3.78
C GLU A 126 -7.30 5.36 5.16
N GLU A 127 -8.42 4.66 5.30
CA GLU A 127 -9.07 4.48 6.61
C GLU A 127 -8.16 3.74 7.59
N LEU A 128 -7.49 2.67 7.14
CA LEU A 128 -6.53 1.94 7.98
C LEU A 128 -5.33 2.79 8.42
N ILE A 129 -4.83 3.66 7.55
CA ILE A 129 -3.76 4.62 7.88
C ILE A 129 -4.28 5.63 8.91
N SER A 130 -5.49 6.15 8.72
CA SER A 130 -6.11 7.09 9.66
C SER A 130 -6.26 6.48 11.06
N LEU A 131 -6.57 5.18 11.13
CA LEU A 131 -6.69 4.44 12.39
C LEU A 131 -5.34 4.16 13.08
N LYS A 132 -4.28 3.89 12.31
CA LYS A 132 -2.97 3.45 12.86
C LYS A 132 -1.89 4.53 12.87
N ALA A 133 -2.10 5.63 12.16
CA ALA A 133 -1.19 6.76 12.04
C ALA A 133 -1.97 8.06 11.79
N PRO A 134 -2.78 8.53 12.76
CA PRO A 134 -3.66 9.70 12.60
C PRO A 134 -2.92 11.01 12.33
N GLY A 135 -1.61 11.10 12.62
CA GLY A 135 -0.78 12.26 12.33
C GLY A 135 -0.32 12.38 10.86
N VAL A 136 -0.71 11.47 9.97
CA VAL A 136 -0.33 11.47 8.55
C VAL A 136 -1.22 12.41 7.75
N VAL A 137 -0.61 13.37 7.05
CA VAL A 137 -1.33 14.34 6.20
C VAL A 137 -1.65 13.74 4.82
N ASN A 138 -0.67 13.10 4.17
CA ASN A 138 -0.85 12.44 2.87
C ASN A 138 -0.73 10.92 3.04
N PRO A 139 -1.86 10.16 3.06
CA PRO A 139 -1.84 8.71 3.21
C PRO A 139 -1.03 8.00 2.11
N PHE A 140 -0.92 8.62 0.93
CA PHE A 140 -0.24 8.08 -0.25
C PHE A 140 1.13 8.74 -0.51
N GLU A 141 1.77 9.32 0.52
CA GLU A 141 3.11 9.90 0.39
C GLU A 141 4.10 8.87 -0.20
N VAL A 142 4.79 9.29 -1.26
CA VAL A 142 5.74 8.44 -1.97
C VAL A 142 7.10 8.47 -1.27
N ASP A 143 7.63 7.28 -0.98
CA ASP A 143 8.99 7.10 -0.49
C ASP A 143 9.99 7.10 -1.67
N PHE A 144 10.40 8.30 -2.08
CA PHE A 144 11.41 8.46 -3.14
C PHE A 144 12.77 7.85 -2.77
N ALA A 145 13.10 7.73 -1.48
CA ALA A 145 14.32 7.08 -1.04
C ALA A 145 14.25 5.56 -1.26
N ALA A 146 13.08 4.95 -1.08
CA ALA A 146 12.84 3.56 -1.47
C ALA A 146 12.82 3.39 -2.99
N LEU A 147 12.17 4.29 -3.73
CA LEU A 147 12.13 4.26 -5.20
C LEU A 147 13.54 4.31 -5.81
N ASN A 148 14.42 5.18 -5.28
CA ASN A 148 15.79 5.34 -5.77
C ASN A 148 16.70 4.13 -5.54
N LYS A 149 16.32 3.21 -4.65
CA LYS A 149 17.06 1.96 -4.39
C LYS A 149 16.73 0.86 -5.38
N LEU A 150 15.67 0.99 -6.17
CA LEU A 150 15.30 -0.01 -7.18
C LEU A 150 16.26 0.02 -8.36
N GLN A 151 16.38 -1.13 -9.05
CA GLN A 151 17.14 -1.21 -10.30
C GLN A 151 16.56 -0.24 -11.35
N PRO A 152 17.35 0.28 -12.31
CA PRO A 152 16.89 1.32 -13.24
C PRO A 152 15.56 1.02 -13.94
N LEU A 153 15.40 -0.21 -14.47
CA LEU A 153 14.16 -0.64 -15.12
C LEU A 153 12.98 -0.71 -14.14
N GLU A 154 13.19 -1.34 -12.98
CA GLU A 154 12.17 -1.47 -11.94
C GLU A 154 11.74 -0.10 -11.41
N ARG A 155 12.70 0.82 -11.20
CA ARG A 155 12.47 2.20 -10.78
C ARG A 155 11.65 2.98 -11.80
N ALA A 156 12.04 2.94 -13.06
CA ALA A 156 11.31 3.60 -14.14
C ALA A 156 9.87 3.09 -14.21
N THR A 157 9.69 1.77 -14.19
CA THR A 157 8.37 1.12 -14.26
C THR A 157 7.51 1.44 -13.03
N MET A 158 8.08 1.33 -11.83
CA MET A 158 7.39 1.62 -10.57
C MET A 158 7.01 3.10 -10.45
N ALA A 159 7.87 4.01 -10.94
CA ALA A 159 7.57 5.43 -10.98
C ALA A 159 6.35 5.73 -11.88
N GLY A 160 6.32 5.14 -13.08
CA GLY A 160 5.20 5.30 -14.01
C GLY A 160 3.90 4.67 -13.49
N ALA A 161 3.97 3.46 -12.94
CA ALA A 161 2.80 2.79 -12.36
C ALA A 161 2.21 3.56 -11.17
N THR A 162 3.07 4.08 -10.29
CA THR A 162 2.64 4.90 -9.15
C THR A 162 2.08 6.24 -9.61
N ALA A 163 2.69 6.87 -10.64
CA ALA A 163 2.17 8.11 -11.22
C ALA A 163 0.77 7.93 -11.81
N ALA A 164 0.53 6.84 -12.53
CA ALA A 164 -0.79 6.52 -13.08
C ALA A 164 -1.84 6.34 -11.97
N PHE A 165 -1.47 5.72 -10.85
CA PHE A 165 -2.33 5.63 -9.68
C PHE A 165 -2.62 7.00 -9.04
N LEU A 166 -1.60 7.83 -8.78
CA LEU A 166 -1.81 9.16 -8.20
C LEU A 166 -2.65 10.06 -9.11
N GLN A 167 -2.46 9.97 -10.43
CA GLN A 167 -3.31 10.66 -11.39
C GLN A 167 -4.78 10.21 -11.28
N LYS A 168 -5.03 8.90 -11.22
CA LYS A 168 -6.37 8.34 -11.03
C LYS A 168 -7.00 8.87 -9.73
N LEU A 169 -6.24 8.85 -8.63
CA LEU A 169 -6.69 9.35 -7.33
C LEU A 169 -7.13 10.83 -7.40
N LEU A 170 -6.33 11.67 -8.07
CA LEU A 170 -6.62 13.10 -8.25
C LEU A 170 -7.84 13.39 -9.14
N LEU A 171 -8.12 12.50 -10.10
CA LEU A 171 -9.26 12.67 -11.02
C LEU A 171 -10.58 12.20 -10.41
N GLU A 172 -10.54 11.21 -9.52
CA GLU A 172 -11.76 10.62 -8.94
C GLU A 172 -12.34 11.45 -7.79
N ARG A 173 -11.49 12.13 -6.99
CA ARG A 173 -11.94 12.90 -5.82
C ARG A 173 -10.97 14.01 -5.44
N GLU A 174 -11.51 15.12 -4.94
CA GLU A 174 -10.74 16.19 -4.29
C GLU A 174 -10.54 15.85 -2.81
N GLN A 175 -9.31 15.99 -2.30
CA GLN A 175 -8.92 15.64 -0.93
C GLN A 175 -8.09 16.77 -0.32
N ASP A 176 -8.04 16.84 1.01
CA ASP A 176 -7.29 17.89 1.73
C ASP A 176 -5.78 17.86 1.42
N TYR A 177 -5.26 16.69 1.02
CA TYR A 177 -3.87 16.46 0.66
C TYR A 177 -3.60 16.50 -0.86
N THR A 178 -4.53 17.00 -1.67
CA THR A 178 -4.40 17.06 -3.15
C THR A 178 -3.08 17.68 -3.60
N GLN A 179 -2.63 18.78 -2.98
CA GLN A 179 -1.36 19.42 -3.36
C GLN A 179 -0.14 18.52 -3.13
N HIS A 180 -0.13 17.77 -2.02
CA HIS A 180 0.95 16.82 -1.73
C HIS A 180 1.00 15.69 -2.76
N VAL A 181 -0.15 15.17 -3.16
CA VAL A 181 -0.24 14.14 -4.20
C VAL A 181 0.19 14.69 -5.56
N MET A 182 -0.16 15.94 -5.89
CA MET A 182 0.28 16.58 -7.13
C MET A 182 1.80 16.77 -7.18
N ASP A 183 2.44 17.13 -6.07
CA ASP A 183 3.88 17.30 -6.02
C ASP A 183 4.62 15.96 -6.15
N ASP A 184 4.11 14.91 -5.50
CA ASP A 184 4.63 13.55 -5.67
C ASP A 184 4.44 13.06 -7.11
N LEU A 185 3.28 13.31 -7.73
CA LEU A 185 3.01 12.97 -9.13
C LEU A 185 4.02 13.62 -10.08
N LYS A 186 4.28 14.93 -9.94
CA LYS A 186 5.29 15.64 -10.77
C LYS A 186 6.66 14.98 -10.66
N ARG A 187 7.09 14.67 -9.44
CA ARG A 187 8.39 14.03 -9.18
C ARG A 187 8.47 12.62 -9.75
N LEU A 188 7.39 11.84 -9.66
CA LEU A 188 7.30 10.51 -10.26
C LEU A 188 7.38 10.56 -11.78
N LEU A 189 6.71 11.51 -12.42
CA LEU A 189 6.76 11.67 -13.88
C LEU A 189 8.18 12.01 -14.34
N VAL A 190 8.83 12.98 -13.69
CA VAL A 190 10.23 13.32 -13.97
C VAL A 190 11.13 12.08 -13.80
N CYS A 191 10.98 11.36 -12.70
CA CYS A 191 11.73 10.13 -12.44
C CYS A 191 11.50 9.07 -13.53
N HIS A 192 10.25 8.82 -13.90
CA HIS A 192 9.90 7.84 -14.93
C HIS A 192 10.57 8.16 -16.27
N PHE A 193 10.40 9.38 -16.79
CA PHE A 193 10.94 9.74 -18.10
C PHE A 193 12.47 9.78 -18.13
N GLN A 194 13.11 10.28 -17.07
CA GLN A 194 14.57 10.30 -16.97
C GLN A 194 15.16 8.89 -16.94
N HIS A 195 14.62 8.00 -16.11
CA HIS A 195 15.16 6.65 -15.99
C HIS A 195 14.81 5.79 -17.20
N MET A 196 13.63 5.96 -17.82
CA MET A 196 13.28 5.26 -19.07
C MET A 196 14.28 5.59 -20.19
N ALA A 197 14.70 6.84 -20.32
CA ALA A 197 15.66 7.24 -21.33
C ALA A 197 17.00 6.47 -21.19
N THR A 198 17.46 6.22 -19.96
CA THR A 198 18.72 5.51 -19.70
C THR A 198 18.70 4.01 -20.01
N LEU A 199 17.53 3.43 -20.29
CA LEU A 199 17.37 2.00 -20.56
C LEU A 199 17.56 1.65 -22.04
N LEU A 200 17.52 2.64 -22.93
CA LEU A 200 17.68 2.43 -24.35
C LEU A 200 19.18 2.30 -24.68
N PRO A 201 19.60 1.22 -25.35
CA PRO A 201 20.99 1.11 -25.78
C PRO A 201 21.28 2.17 -26.85
N GLY A 202 22.19 3.11 -26.56
CA GLY A 202 22.73 4.05 -27.55
C GLY A 202 22.38 5.53 -27.38
N THR A 203 21.88 5.96 -26.21
CA THR A 203 21.82 7.39 -25.82
C THR A 203 22.91 7.75 -24.83
#